data_AF-A0A3N4H551-F1
#
_entry.id   AF-A0A3N4H551-F1
#
_cell.length_a   1.000
_cell.length_b   1.000
_cell.length_c   1.000
_cell.angle_alpha   90.00
_cell.angle_beta   90.00
_cell.angle_gamma   90.00
#
_symmetry.space_group_name_H-M   'P 1'
#
loop_
_entity.id
_entity.type
_entity.pdbx_description
1 polymer ?
#
loop_
_entity_poly.entity_id
_entity_poly.type
_entity_poly.pdbx_seq_one_letter_code
_entity_poly.pdbx_strand_id
1 'polypeptide(L)'
;MKKIVLFTLSIAFLVSCTKEKSVEERYLYEGEKIVDVETGDEYIMEEEEKITIVHTDGTTEKVAIDETPFYGTALSDEYLKSLEARLAERKEKLLVEKKNQLKEVRRSRYADISDDELLKQFHQAHKDGLDMSRQMDMMAELIDRGVVNSEEAPGLLEISPEMIDLDIEIDNEEEN
;
A
#
# COMPACT_ATOMS: atom_id res chain seq x y z
N MET A 1 -50.03 -42.83 30.63
CA MET A 1 -49.55 -41.55 30.07
C MET A 1 -49.27 -41.75 28.58
N LYS A 2 -49.87 -40.87 27.76
CA LYS A 2 -49.59 -40.40 26.39
C LYS A 2 -49.02 -41.34 25.30
N LYS A 3 -49.78 -41.38 24.20
CA LYS A 3 -49.50 -41.85 22.83
C LYS A 3 -48.29 -41.13 22.20
N ILE A 4 -47.48 -41.83 21.40
CA ILE A 4 -46.69 -41.30 20.26
C ILE A 4 -46.58 -42.46 19.25
N VAL A 5 -47.48 -42.60 18.27
CA VAL A 5 -47.53 -41.95 16.94
C VAL A 5 -46.35 -42.33 16.05
N LEU A 6 -46.67 -43.20 15.08
CA LEU A 6 -45.94 -43.56 13.87
C LEU A 6 -45.71 -42.30 13.01
N PHE A 7 -44.51 -42.06 12.50
CA PHE A 7 -44.31 -41.20 11.33
C PHE A 7 -43.13 -41.71 10.48
N THR A 8 -43.46 -42.57 9.53
CA THR A 8 -42.79 -42.66 8.23
C THR A 8 -42.99 -41.34 7.49
N LEU A 9 -41.92 -40.59 7.23
CA LEU A 9 -41.93 -39.60 6.15
C LEU A 9 -40.50 -39.29 5.70
N SER A 10 -40.32 -39.35 4.38
CA SER A 10 -39.37 -38.53 3.64
C SER A 10 -37.92 -39.00 3.56
N ILE A 11 -37.75 -40.16 2.92
CA ILE A 11 -36.77 -40.28 1.83
C ILE A 11 -37.16 -39.21 0.78
N ALA A 12 -36.69 -37.98 0.95
CA ALA A 12 -36.98 -36.86 0.02
C ALA A 12 -35.89 -35.77 0.03
N PHE A 13 -34.62 -36.15 0.20
CA PHE A 13 -33.49 -35.23 -0.01
C PHE A 13 -32.46 -35.75 -1.02
N LEU A 14 -32.91 -36.57 -1.99
CA LEU A 14 -32.05 -37.03 -3.09
C LEU A 14 -32.33 -36.34 -4.44
N VAL A 15 -33.11 -35.25 -4.46
CA VAL A 15 -33.38 -34.51 -5.71
C VAL A 15 -33.52 -33.01 -5.46
N SER A 16 -32.45 -32.34 -5.00
CA SER A 16 -32.37 -30.87 -5.09
C SER A 16 -30.93 -30.34 -4.92
N CYS A 17 -29.97 -30.78 -5.75
CA CYS A 17 -28.64 -30.15 -5.80
C CYS A 17 -28.07 -30.14 -7.24
N THR A 18 -28.90 -29.82 -8.22
CA THR A 18 -28.44 -29.37 -9.56
C THR A 18 -28.99 -27.98 -9.84
N LYS A 19 -28.89 -27.10 -8.86
CA LYS A 19 -28.89 -25.66 -9.15
C LYS A 19 -27.42 -25.32 -9.28
N GLU A 20 -26.99 -24.95 -10.48
CA GLU A 20 -25.76 -24.17 -10.63
C GLU A 20 -25.83 -23.05 -9.60
N LYS A 21 -24.88 -23.01 -8.68
CA LYS A 21 -24.75 -21.90 -7.74
C LYS A 21 -24.63 -20.62 -8.56
N SER A 22 -25.23 -19.53 -8.10
CA SER A 22 -24.92 -18.24 -8.70
C SER A 22 -23.43 -17.95 -8.52
N VAL A 23 -22.86 -17.11 -9.38
CA VAL A 23 -21.44 -16.71 -9.29
C VAL A 23 -21.12 -16.17 -7.88
N GLU A 24 -22.06 -15.44 -7.29
CA GLU A 24 -21.97 -14.89 -5.93
C GLU A 24 -21.97 -15.96 -4.81
N GLU A 25 -22.54 -17.15 -5.04
CA GLU A 25 -22.55 -18.27 -4.10
C GLU A 25 -21.36 -19.24 -4.30
N ARG A 26 -20.75 -19.19 -5.49
CA ARG A 26 -19.60 -20.03 -5.86
C ARG A 26 -18.28 -19.41 -5.45
N TYR A 27 -18.13 -18.10 -5.59
CA TYR A 27 -16.90 -17.38 -5.28
C TYR A 27 -17.05 -16.58 -3.99
N LEU A 28 -16.23 -16.88 -2.99
CA LEU A 28 -16.28 -16.22 -1.68
C LEU A 28 -15.04 -15.37 -1.45
N TYR A 29 -15.25 -14.17 -0.91
CA TYR A 29 -14.17 -13.31 -0.46
C TYR A 29 -13.64 -13.78 0.91
N GLU A 30 -12.38 -14.20 0.95
CA GLU A 30 -11.70 -14.62 2.18
C GLU A 30 -10.44 -13.79 2.40
N GLY A 31 -10.60 -12.64 3.08
CA GLY A 31 -9.49 -11.78 3.48
C GLY A 31 -8.82 -11.08 2.30
N GLU A 32 -7.87 -11.75 1.65
CA GLU A 32 -7.07 -11.20 0.53
C GLU A 32 -7.25 -11.97 -0.79
N LYS A 33 -8.07 -13.02 -0.79
CA LYS A 33 -8.30 -13.91 -1.93
C LYS A 33 -9.78 -14.11 -2.18
N ILE A 34 -10.09 -14.45 -3.42
CA ILE A 34 -11.38 -15.06 -3.77
C ILE A 34 -11.17 -16.57 -3.82
N VAL A 35 -12.07 -17.34 -3.21
CA VAL A 35 -12.02 -18.80 -3.21
C VAL A 35 -13.18 -19.34 -4.02
N ASP A 36 -12.91 -20.18 -5.02
CA ASP A 36 -13.94 -20.98 -5.68
C ASP A 36 -14.31 -22.16 -4.78
N VAL A 37 -15.53 -22.16 -4.26
CA VAL A 37 -16.02 -23.18 -3.33
C VAL A 37 -16.27 -24.53 -4.04
N GLU A 38 -16.35 -24.56 -5.37
CA GLU A 38 -16.51 -25.78 -6.14
C GLU A 38 -15.18 -26.46 -6.48
N THR A 39 -14.17 -25.69 -6.91
CA THR A 39 -12.86 -26.25 -7.31
C THR A 39 -11.83 -26.21 -6.19
N GLY A 40 -11.98 -25.30 -5.23
CA GLY A 40 -11.00 -25.00 -4.20
C GLY A 40 -9.87 -24.10 -4.68
N ASP A 41 -9.96 -23.54 -5.90
CA ASP A 41 -8.95 -22.64 -6.43
C ASP A 41 -8.99 -21.28 -5.72
N GLU A 42 -7.81 -20.72 -5.48
CA GLU A 42 -7.64 -19.43 -4.82
C GLU A 42 -7.16 -18.39 -5.82
N TYR A 43 -7.87 -17.28 -5.91
CA TYR A 43 -7.58 -16.17 -6.80
C TYR A 43 -6.99 -15.03 -5.97
N ILE A 44 -5.72 -14.72 -6.23
CA ILE A 44 -4.92 -13.76 -5.47
C ILE A 44 -4.36 -12.72 -6.44
N MET A 45 -4.63 -11.45 -6.18
CA MET A 45 -4.10 -10.34 -6.95
C MET A 45 -2.85 -9.78 -6.26
N GLU A 46 -1.69 -10.08 -6.83
CA GLU A 46 -0.39 -9.61 -6.34
C GLU A 46 0.17 -8.45 -7.18
N GLU A 47 -0.32 -8.29 -8.41
CA GLU A 47 0.09 -7.30 -9.40
C GLU A 47 -1.14 -6.53 -9.90
N GLU A 48 -0.96 -5.26 -10.30
CA GLU A 48 -2.03 -4.50 -10.99
C GLU A 48 -2.49 -5.28 -12.24
N GLU A 49 -3.81 -5.38 -12.41
CA GLU A 49 -4.50 -6.02 -13.54
C GLU A 49 -4.29 -7.54 -13.72
N LYS A 50 -3.59 -8.23 -12.82
CA LYS A 50 -3.37 -9.69 -12.92
C LYS A 50 -3.77 -10.46 -11.68
N ILE A 51 -4.43 -11.60 -11.90
CA ILE A 51 -4.79 -12.56 -10.88
C ILE A 51 -3.85 -13.76 -10.97
N THR A 52 -3.17 -14.06 -9.87
CA THR A 52 -2.53 -15.35 -9.64
C THR A 52 -3.58 -16.33 -9.16
N ILE A 53 -3.83 -17.40 -9.91
CA ILE A 53 -4.67 -18.52 -9.50
C ILE A 53 -3.77 -19.57 -8.86
N VAL A 54 -4.10 -20.01 -7.66
CA VAL A 54 -3.46 -21.12 -6.96
C VAL A 54 -4.43 -22.30 -6.97
N HIS A 55 -4.06 -23.35 -7.71
CA HIS A 55 -4.86 -24.55 -7.79
C HIS A 55 -4.68 -25.44 -6.57
N THR A 56 -5.63 -26.33 -6.33
CA THR A 56 -5.57 -27.27 -5.20
C THR A 56 -4.39 -28.25 -5.25
N ASP A 57 -3.79 -28.46 -6.43
CA ASP A 57 -2.57 -29.25 -6.60
C ASP A 57 -1.28 -28.46 -6.32
N GLY A 58 -1.40 -27.18 -5.98
CA GLY A 58 -0.31 -26.26 -5.68
C GLY A 58 0.33 -25.63 -6.91
N THR A 59 -0.16 -25.91 -8.12
CA THR A 59 0.26 -25.20 -9.33
C THR A 59 -0.33 -23.79 -9.35
N THR A 60 0.37 -22.88 -10.03
CA THR A 60 -0.05 -21.49 -10.14
C THR A 60 -0.04 -21.01 -11.57
N GLU A 61 -1.03 -20.18 -11.91
CA GLU A 61 -1.11 -19.50 -13.20
C GLU A 61 -1.43 -18.01 -13.01
N LYS A 62 -1.04 -17.18 -13.96
CA LYS A 62 -1.34 -15.74 -13.97
C LYS A 62 -2.26 -15.45 -15.14
N VAL A 63 -3.42 -14.87 -14.84
CA VAL A 63 -4.42 -14.48 -15.82
C VAL A 63 -4.72 -12.99 -15.68
N ALA A 64 -5.21 -12.37 -16.76
CA ALA A 64 -5.71 -11.02 -16.66
C ALA A 64 -7.01 -11.00 -15.84
N ILE A 65 -7.31 -9.90 -15.15
CA ILE A 65 -8.51 -9.82 -14.31
C ILE A 65 -9.80 -10.02 -15.11
N ASP A 66 -9.84 -9.55 -16.36
CA ASP A 66 -10.98 -9.68 -17.27
C ASP A 66 -11.19 -11.10 -17.80
N GLU A 67 -10.20 -11.98 -17.65
CA GLU A 67 -10.28 -13.41 -17.95
C GLU A 67 -10.87 -14.21 -16.78
N THR A 68 -11.07 -13.60 -15.61
CA THR A 68 -11.60 -14.32 -14.44
C THR A 68 -13.10 -14.57 -14.52
N PRO A 69 -13.59 -15.71 -13.97
CA PRO A 69 -15.02 -16.07 -14.10
C PRO A 69 -15.99 -15.16 -13.34
N PHE A 70 -15.48 -14.40 -12.38
CA PHE A 70 -16.25 -13.46 -11.57
C PHE A 70 -16.07 -12.00 -12.03
N TYR A 71 -15.37 -11.75 -13.13
CA TYR A 71 -15.21 -10.41 -13.68
C TYR A 71 -16.57 -9.79 -14.08
N GLY A 72 -16.75 -8.51 -13.76
CA GLY A 72 -17.99 -7.77 -14.02
C GLY A 72 -19.13 -8.09 -13.04
N THR A 73 -18.82 -8.75 -11.92
CA THR A 73 -19.78 -8.99 -10.83
C THR A 73 -19.54 -8.03 -9.66
N ALA A 74 -20.50 -7.93 -8.75
CA ALA A 74 -20.33 -7.15 -7.53
C ALA A 74 -19.11 -7.64 -6.70
N LEU A 75 -18.81 -8.94 -6.76
CA LEU A 75 -17.65 -9.53 -6.11
C LEU A 75 -16.33 -9.01 -6.70
N SER A 76 -16.21 -8.92 -8.03
CA SER A 76 -15.01 -8.35 -8.66
C SER A 76 -14.83 -6.88 -8.31
N ASP A 77 -15.93 -6.12 -8.20
CA ASP A 77 -15.87 -4.69 -7.87
C ASP A 77 -15.41 -4.45 -6.43
N GLU A 78 -15.90 -5.25 -5.47
CA GLU A 78 -15.45 -5.20 -4.08
C GLU A 78 -13.98 -5.63 -3.94
N TYR A 79 -13.58 -6.67 -4.68
CA TYR A 79 -12.20 -7.16 -4.70
C TYR A 79 -11.23 -6.15 -5.30
N LEU A 80 -11.62 -5.46 -6.38
CA LEU A 80 -10.85 -4.38 -6.99
C LEU A 80 -10.70 -3.18 -6.04
N LYS A 81 -11.77 -2.76 -5.37
CA LYS A 81 -11.71 -1.68 -4.38
C LYS A 81 -10.81 -2.01 -3.20
N SER A 82 -10.88 -3.24 -2.70
CA SER A 82 -10.00 -3.66 -1.59
C SER A 82 -8.53 -3.76 -2.02
N LEU A 83 -8.26 -4.07 -3.30
CA LEU A 83 -6.92 -4.00 -3.86
C LEU A 83 -6.41 -2.56 -3.94
N GLU A 84 -7.19 -1.64 -4.52
CA GLU A 84 -6.80 -0.24 -4.68
C GLU A 84 -6.41 0.38 -3.33
N ALA A 85 -7.23 0.15 -2.31
CA ALA A 85 -6.96 0.61 -0.95
C ALA A 85 -5.65 0.02 -0.39
N ARG A 86 -5.40 -1.28 -0.57
CA ARG A 86 -4.18 -1.94 -0.09
C ARG A 86 -2.93 -1.51 -0.87
N LEU A 87 -3.04 -1.31 -2.18
CA LEU A 87 -1.95 -0.81 -3.00
C LEU A 87 -1.60 0.62 -2.61
N ALA A 88 -2.60 1.45 -2.32
CA ALA A 88 -2.38 2.80 -1.80
C ALA A 88 -1.65 2.75 -0.44
N GLU A 89 -2.14 1.96 0.52
CA GLU A 89 -1.51 1.79 1.84
C GLU A 89 -0.06 1.27 1.71
N ARG A 90 0.17 0.30 0.83
CA ARG A 90 1.52 -0.25 0.59
C ARG A 90 2.45 0.77 -0.05
N LYS A 91 1.95 1.56 -1.02
CA LYS A 91 2.72 2.65 -1.66
C LYS A 91 3.09 3.69 -0.61
N GLU A 92 2.14 4.13 0.21
CA GLU A 92 2.37 5.09 1.29
C GLU A 92 3.41 4.58 2.30
N LYS A 93 3.25 3.33 2.77
CA LYS A 93 4.20 2.71 3.70
C LYS A 93 5.62 2.62 3.13
N LEU A 94 5.76 2.28 1.85
CA LEU A 94 7.06 2.24 1.17
C LEU A 94 7.67 3.64 1.05
N LEU A 95 6.88 4.66 0.75
CA LEU A 95 7.33 6.05 0.71
C LEU A 95 7.84 6.51 2.08
N VAL A 96 7.09 6.23 3.16
CA VAL A 96 7.50 6.53 4.54
C VAL A 96 8.79 5.80 4.91
N GLU A 97 8.90 4.51 4.58
CA GLU A 97 10.11 3.74 4.84
C GLU A 97 11.32 4.32 4.10
N LYS A 98 11.17 4.67 2.82
CA LYS A 98 12.22 5.31 2.03
C LYS A 98 12.61 6.67 2.57
N LYS A 99 11.65 7.50 2.96
CA LYS A 99 11.90 8.80 3.61
C LYS A 99 12.72 8.62 4.89
N ASN A 100 12.35 7.66 5.73
CA ASN A 100 13.08 7.37 6.97
C ASN A 100 14.49 6.85 6.70
N GLN A 101 14.68 5.98 5.71
CA GLN A 101 16.01 5.53 5.29
C GLN A 101 16.89 6.70 4.85
N LEU A 102 16.36 7.64 4.07
CA LEU A 102 17.08 8.82 3.62
C LEU A 102 17.46 9.74 4.79
N LYS A 103 16.52 9.98 5.73
CA LYS A 103 16.80 10.76 6.95
C LYS A 103 17.89 10.12 7.80
N GLU A 104 17.85 8.80 7.97
CA GLU A 104 18.86 8.09 8.77
C GLU A 104 20.25 8.15 8.14
N VAL A 105 20.34 7.97 6.81
CA VAL A 105 21.59 8.11 6.06
C VAL A 105 22.15 9.53 6.19
N ARG A 106 21.28 10.56 6.15
CA ARG A 106 21.67 11.96 6.35
C ARG A 106 22.21 12.19 7.76
N ARG A 107 21.46 11.78 8.80
CA ARG A 107 21.89 11.87 10.20
C ARG A 107 23.23 11.19 10.43
N SER A 108 23.41 9.99 9.88
CA SER A 108 24.67 9.26 9.98
C SER A 108 25.84 10.01 9.33
N ARG A 109 25.61 10.78 8.26
CA ARG A 109 26.65 11.58 7.60
C ARG A 109 27.16 12.72 8.47
N TYR A 110 26.27 13.32 9.27
CA TYR A 110 26.58 14.49 10.10
C TYR A 110 26.67 14.17 11.59
N ALA A 111 26.60 12.90 12.00
CA ALA A 111 26.52 12.48 13.40
C ALA A 111 27.67 13.02 14.28
N ASP A 112 28.88 13.12 13.70
CA ASP A 112 30.09 13.58 14.41
C ASP A 112 30.30 15.11 14.31
N ILE A 113 29.39 15.83 13.66
CA ILE A 113 29.49 17.28 13.42
C ILE A 113 28.51 17.99 14.35
N SER A 114 28.98 18.97 15.12
CA SER A 114 28.12 19.78 15.97
C SER A 114 27.27 20.76 15.16
N ASP A 115 26.17 21.24 15.73
CA ASP A 115 25.22 22.13 15.07
C ASP A 115 25.88 23.42 14.57
N ASP A 116 26.70 24.06 15.42
CA ASP A 116 27.48 25.26 15.06
C ASP A 116 28.46 25.01 13.91
N GLU A 117 29.07 23.82 13.88
CA GLU A 117 30.04 23.45 12.86
C GLU A 117 29.35 23.13 11.53
N LEU A 118 28.21 22.44 11.57
CA LEU A 118 27.39 22.16 10.40
C LEU A 118 26.87 23.45 9.78
N LEU A 119 26.40 24.41 10.59
CA LEU A 119 25.93 25.71 10.11
C LEU A 119 27.07 26.52 9.45
N LYS A 120 28.27 26.49 10.03
CA LYS A 120 29.46 27.10 9.42
C LYS A 120 29.83 26.44 8.10
N GLN A 121 29.80 25.11 8.05
CA GLN A 121 30.06 24.35 6.82
C GLN A 121 29.02 24.68 5.73
N PHE A 122 27.75 24.83 6.10
CA PHE A 122 26.71 25.31 5.18
C PHE A 122 27.02 26.71 4.63
N HIS A 123 27.30 27.69 5.49
CA HIS A 123 27.61 29.05 5.03
C HIS A 123 28.85 29.11 4.15
N GLN A 124 29.89 28.33 4.49
CA GLN A 124 31.09 28.23 3.68
C GLN A 124 30.80 27.57 2.33
N ALA A 125 30.03 26.48 2.31
CA ALA A 125 29.60 25.80 1.09
C ALA A 125 28.79 26.71 0.17
N HIS A 126 27.86 27.48 0.74
CA HIS A 126 27.04 28.43 -0.01
C HIS A 126 27.90 29.54 -0.61
N LYS A 127 28.78 30.14 0.20
CA LYS A 127 29.73 31.17 -0.24
C LYS A 127 30.68 30.68 -1.34
N ASP A 128 31.13 29.44 -1.25
CA ASP A 128 32.03 28.82 -2.22
C ASP A 128 31.29 28.34 -3.49
N GLY A 129 29.97 28.45 -3.54
CA GLY A 129 29.16 27.99 -4.66
C GLY A 129 29.22 26.48 -4.85
N LEU A 130 29.29 25.71 -3.77
CA LEU A 130 29.24 24.24 -3.84
C LEU A 130 27.92 23.76 -4.45
N ASP A 131 27.93 22.51 -4.88
CA ASP A 131 26.75 21.84 -5.44
C ASP A 131 25.49 22.00 -4.57
N MET A 132 24.38 22.41 -5.20
CA MET A 132 23.12 22.72 -4.51
C MET A 132 22.56 21.50 -3.77
N SER A 133 22.73 20.28 -4.31
CA SER A 133 22.27 19.07 -3.61
C SER A 133 22.99 18.87 -2.28
N ARG A 134 24.28 19.22 -2.18
CA ARG A 134 25.00 19.20 -0.91
C ARG A 134 24.52 20.29 0.04
N GLN A 135 24.26 21.49 -0.47
CA GLN A 135 23.73 22.60 0.34
C GLN A 135 22.36 22.24 0.93
N MET A 136 21.46 21.69 0.12
CA MET A 136 20.14 21.22 0.56
C MET A 136 20.23 20.09 1.57
N ASP A 137 21.17 19.16 1.40
CA ASP A 137 21.36 18.05 2.34
C ASP A 137 21.85 18.50 3.72
N MET A 138 22.77 19.48 3.78
CA MET A 138 23.18 20.12 5.04
C MET A 138 22.03 20.93 5.67
N MET A 139 21.30 21.69 4.86
CA MET A 139 20.15 22.47 5.33
C MET A 139 19.06 21.59 5.91
N ALA A 140 18.75 20.46 5.26
CA ALA A 140 17.76 19.50 5.75
C ALA A 140 18.16 18.88 7.09
N GLU A 141 19.45 18.62 7.32
CA GLU A 141 19.95 18.19 8.63
C GLU A 141 19.84 19.30 9.68
N LEU A 142 20.18 20.55 9.34
CA LEU A 142 20.04 21.70 10.24
C LEU A 142 18.59 21.93 10.68
N ILE A 143 17.63 21.68 9.79
CA ILE A 143 16.20 21.73 10.09
C ILE A 143 15.79 20.54 10.97
N ASP A 144 16.19 19.31 10.62
CA ASP A 144 15.88 18.12 11.42
C ASP A 144 16.41 18.22 12.86
N ARG A 145 17.48 19.01 13.09
CA ARG A 145 18.05 19.31 14.42
C ARG A 145 17.44 20.53 15.12
N GLY A 146 16.59 21.29 14.44
CA GLY A 146 15.97 22.51 14.96
C GLY A 146 16.90 23.72 15.05
N VAL A 147 18.00 23.73 14.30
CA VAL A 147 18.95 24.85 14.22
C VAL A 147 18.43 25.94 13.29
N VAL A 148 17.74 25.53 12.22
CA VAL A 148 17.12 26.41 11.22
C VAL A 148 15.65 26.07 11.10
N ASN A 149 14.78 27.08 11.00
CA ASN A 149 13.37 26.87 10.70
C ASN A 149 13.18 26.57 9.20
N SER A 150 12.31 25.62 8.84
CA SER A 150 11.99 25.30 7.45
C SER A 150 11.52 26.52 6.65
N GLU A 151 10.84 27.47 7.29
CA GLU A 151 10.40 28.73 6.68
C GLU A 151 11.57 29.67 6.32
N GLU A 152 12.69 29.59 7.04
CA GLU A 152 13.88 30.41 6.83
C GLU A 152 14.85 29.79 5.81
N ALA A 153 14.73 28.48 5.58
CA ALA A 153 15.61 27.71 4.70
C ALA A 153 15.64 28.21 3.24
N PRO A 154 14.52 28.60 2.60
CA PRO A 154 14.55 29.18 1.24
C PRO A 154 15.39 30.45 1.17
N GLY A 155 15.28 31.31 2.18
CA GLY A 155 16.06 32.53 2.27
C GLY A 155 17.56 32.26 2.42
N LEU A 156 17.92 31.26 3.24
CA LEU A 156 19.32 30.86 3.45
C LEU A 156 19.94 30.15 2.24
N LEU A 157 19.13 29.44 1.45
CA LEU A 157 19.55 28.79 0.21
C LEU A 157 19.49 29.71 -1.01
N GLU A 158 18.96 30.93 -0.86
CA GLU A 158 18.70 31.89 -1.94
C GLU A 158 17.85 31.31 -3.09
N ILE A 159 16.87 30.47 -2.74
CA ILE A 159 15.93 29.87 -3.70
C ILE A 159 14.49 30.24 -3.38
N SER A 160 13.63 30.20 -4.40
CA SER A 160 12.20 30.43 -4.22
C SER A 160 11.62 29.39 -3.25
N PRO A 161 10.74 29.78 -2.29
CA PRO A 161 10.09 28.84 -1.38
C PRO A 161 9.36 27.70 -2.10
N GLU A 162 8.80 27.98 -3.28
CA GLU A 162 8.10 27.01 -4.15
C GLU A 162 9.01 25.88 -4.67
N MET A 163 10.33 26.04 -4.61
CA MET A 163 11.30 25.02 -5.00
C MET A 163 11.80 24.18 -3.82
N ILE A 164 11.32 24.49 -2.61
CA ILE A 164 11.66 23.79 -1.38
C ILE A 164 10.48 22.90 -0.98
N ASP A 165 10.58 21.63 -1.37
CA ASP A 165 9.79 20.54 -0.77
C ASP A 165 10.71 19.83 0.23
N LEU A 166 10.90 20.45 1.40
CA LEU A 166 11.71 19.88 2.51
C LEU A 166 10.87 19.02 3.45
N ASP A 167 9.58 19.29 3.47
CA ASP A 167 8.58 18.40 3.99
C ASP A 167 7.99 17.66 2.81
N ILE A 168 8.45 16.43 2.58
CA ILE A 168 7.62 15.41 1.93
C ILE A 168 6.41 15.20 2.87
N GLU A 169 5.53 16.19 2.97
CA GLU A 169 4.15 16.02 3.34
C GLU A 169 3.65 15.07 2.27
N ILE A 170 3.45 13.82 2.67
CA ILE A 170 2.48 13.02 1.97
C ILE A 170 1.21 13.81 2.27
N ASP A 171 0.82 14.67 1.34
CA ASP A 171 -0.57 15.10 1.24
C ASP A 171 -1.33 13.78 1.24
N ASN A 172 -1.89 13.45 2.40
CA ASN A 172 -3.03 12.58 2.42
C ASN A 172 -4.02 13.35 1.56
N GLU A 173 -4.20 12.94 0.31
CA GLU A 173 -5.34 13.31 -0.50
C GLU A 173 -6.59 12.74 0.22
N GLU A 174 -6.92 13.33 1.37
CA GLU A 174 -8.19 13.24 2.07
C GLU A 174 -8.73 14.67 2.20
N GLU A 175 -8.85 15.39 1.09
CA GLU A 175 -9.84 16.46 0.96
C GLU A 175 -10.59 16.32 -0.37
N ASN A 176 -11.65 15.52 -0.33
CA ASN A 176 -12.86 15.75 -1.12
C ASN A 176 -13.98 16.22 -0.20
#